data_AF-A0A8I0PAY9-F1
#
_entry.id   AF-A0A8I0PAY9-F1
#
_cell.length_a   1.000
_cell.length_b   1.000
_cell.length_c   1.000
_cell.angle_alpha   90.00
_cell.angle_beta   90.00
_cell.angle_gamma   90.00
#
_symmetry.space_group_name_H-M   'P 1'
#
loop_
_entity.id
_entity.type
_entity.pdbx_description
1 polymer ?
#
loop_
_entity_poly.entity_id
_entity_poly.type
_entity_poly.pdbx_seq_one_letter_code
_entity_poly.pdbx_strand_id
1 'polypeptide(L)'
;MPAIVPPSAPAPVLAPPEESATDSYLAPEWKVEEEDPGPKPAPVREFDGVAEAVLELEGTSGGAASLFVEPLSRINEAVKLGRIQEAAEMAEQTVAQATVALGPHHPEVLKLRELTAYIAYLAGDALRSFHLSLDLAGLRHRLRDERAAYGNIQSAAAAWRAVRDPLQGLHLGRDLIAVWTDLAADAGPAADDLEQLEKARTRMTRLAERARALDSAPYAHGQ
;
A
#
# COMPACT_ATOMS: atom_id res chain seq x y z
N MET A 1 -53.99 -32.11 -77.52
CA MET A 1 -53.13 -33.01 -78.32
C MET A 1 -51.68 -32.64 -78.05
N PRO A 2 -50.83 -33.57 -77.58
CA PRO A 2 -49.41 -33.31 -77.32
C PRO A 2 -48.58 -33.61 -78.58
N ALA A 3 -47.56 -32.80 -78.86
CA ALA A 3 -46.61 -33.05 -79.94
C ALA A 3 -45.18 -33.17 -79.39
N ILE A 4 -44.57 -34.29 -79.76
CA ILE A 4 -43.21 -34.77 -79.47
C ILE A 4 -42.27 -34.34 -80.61
N VAL A 5 -41.01 -34.00 -80.29
CA VAL A 5 -39.86 -34.03 -81.23
C VAL A 5 -38.58 -34.44 -80.44
N PRO A 6 -37.60 -35.17 -81.02
CA PRO A 6 -36.86 -36.25 -80.35
C PRO A 6 -35.31 -36.00 -80.25
N PRO A 7 -34.37 -36.99 -80.28
CA PRO A 7 -33.26 -37.09 -79.31
C PRO A 7 -31.85 -36.78 -79.88
N SER A 8 -30.84 -36.65 -79.03
CA SER A 8 -29.42 -36.64 -79.48
C SER A 8 -28.48 -37.30 -78.47
N ALA A 9 -27.44 -37.94 -79.01
CA ALA A 9 -26.60 -39.02 -78.47
C ALA A 9 -25.36 -38.52 -77.66
N PRO A 10 -24.55 -39.41 -77.05
CA PRO A 10 -23.63 -39.08 -75.93
C PRO A 10 -22.17 -38.82 -76.36
N ALA A 11 -21.40 -38.13 -75.50
CA ALA A 11 -19.93 -38.01 -75.55
C ALA A 11 -19.38 -37.58 -74.16
N PRO A 12 -18.05 -37.57 -73.90
CA PRO A 12 -17.28 -38.64 -73.27
C PRO A 12 -16.70 -38.28 -71.87
N VAL A 13 -16.22 -39.29 -71.15
CA VAL A 13 -15.48 -39.16 -69.88
C VAL A 13 -14.07 -38.63 -70.13
N LEU A 14 -13.67 -37.58 -69.40
CA LEU A 14 -12.30 -37.08 -69.29
C LEU A 14 -12.00 -36.77 -67.81
N ALA A 15 -10.85 -37.26 -67.34
CA ALA A 15 -10.38 -37.17 -65.95
C ALA A 15 -10.15 -35.73 -65.47
N PRO A 16 -10.18 -35.46 -64.15
CA PRO A 16 -9.84 -34.14 -63.63
C PRO A 16 -8.32 -33.91 -63.67
N PRO A 17 -7.85 -32.69 -64.00
CA PRO A 17 -6.47 -32.30 -63.75
C PRO A 17 -6.31 -31.86 -62.28
N GLU A 18 -5.28 -32.38 -61.62
CA GLU A 18 -4.71 -31.79 -60.41
C GLU A 18 -3.94 -30.53 -60.79
N GLU A 19 -4.25 -29.38 -60.18
CA GLU A 19 -3.27 -28.30 -60.05
C GLU A 19 -3.53 -27.43 -58.80
N SER A 20 -2.58 -27.54 -57.86
CA SER A 20 -1.94 -26.45 -57.12
C SER A 20 -2.84 -25.37 -56.51
N ALA A 21 -3.16 -25.49 -55.22
CA ALA A 21 -2.39 -24.92 -54.10
C ALA A 21 -2.57 -23.40 -53.91
N THR A 22 -2.84 -23.08 -52.64
CA THR A 22 -2.63 -21.79 -51.98
C THR A 22 -3.50 -20.62 -52.44
N ASP A 23 -4.65 -20.47 -51.76
CA ASP A 23 -5.02 -19.16 -51.24
C ASP A 23 -5.80 -19.33 -49.92
N SER A 24 -5.07 -19.69 -48.85
CA SER A 24 -5.56 -19.47 -47.48
C SER A 24 -5.19 -18.05 -47.10
N TYR A 25 -6.20 -17.19 -47.05
CA TYR A 25 -6.12 -15.87 -46.47
C TYR A 25 -5.82 -16.01 -44.97
N LEU A 26 -4.53 -16.07 -44.60
CA LEU A 26 -4.07 -16.00 -43.22
C LEU A 26 -4.07 -14.53 -42.80
N ALA A 27 -5.08 -14.14 -42.03
CA ALA A 27 -4.99 -12.93 -41.24
C ALA A 27 -3.74 -13.02 -40.35
N PRO A 28 -2.94 -11.94 -40.19
CA PRO A 28 -1.77 -11.99 -39.34
C PRO A 28 -2.22 -12.31 -37.91
N GLU A 29 -1.70 -13.41 -37.35
CA GLU A 29 -1.76 -13.67 -35.92
C GLU A 29 -1.04 -12.51 -35.23
N TRP A 30 -1.81 -11.55 -34.71
CA TRP A 30 -1.32 -10.63 -33.71
C TRP A 30 -0.94 -11.46 -32.49
N LYS A 31 0.34 -11.84 -32.42
CA LYS A 31 0.99 -12.16 -31.15
C LYS A 31 0.78 -10.94 -30.28
N VAL A 32 -0.08 -11.09 -29.27
CA VAL A 32 -0.02 -10.27 -28.08
C VAL A 32 1.35 -10.58 -27.49
N GLU A 33 2.34 -9.74 -27.81
CA GLU A 33 3.51 -9.63 -26.97
C GLU A 33 2.96 -9.29 -25.59
N GLU A 34 3.08 -10.24 -24.65
CA GLU A 34 2.88 -9.95 -23.24
C GLU A 34 3.81 -8.78 -22.94
N GLU A 35 3.23 -7.58 -22.81
CA GLU A 35 3.89 -6.43 -22.21
C GLU A 35 4.47 -6.94 -20.89
N ASP A 36 5.80 -7.09 -20.83
CA ASP A 36 6.50 -7.36 -19.58
C ASP A 36 6.08 -6.24 -18.62
N PRO A 37 5.23 -6.52 -17.61
CA PRO A 37 4.80 -5.48 -16.72
C PRO A 37 6.07 -5.06 -15.99
N GLY A 38 6.56 -3.87 -16.31
CA GLY A 38 7.84 -3.36 -15.83
C GLY A 38 8.01 -3.60 -14.32
N PRO A 39 9.25 -3.63 -13.82
CA PRO A 39 9.59 -4.17 -12.51
C PRO A 39 8.58 -3.73 -11.44
N LYS A 40 7.88 -4.71 -10.85
CA LYS A 40 6.88 -4.45 -9.82
C LYS A 40 7.53 -3.59 -8.73
N PRO A 41 6.88 -2.48 -8.33
CA PRO A 41 7.48 -1.58 -7.36
C PRO A 41 7.73 -2.34 -6.06
N ALA A 42 8.85 -2.03 -5.39
CA ALA A 42 9.27 -2.72 -4.18
C ALA A 42 8.12 -2.76 -3.15
N PRO A 43 7.96 -3.89 -2.42
CA PRO A 43 6.93 -4.02 -1.41
C PRO A 43 7.12 -2.91 -0.38
N VAL A 44 6.03 -2.22 -0.05
CA VAL A 44 6.05 -1.24 1.04
C VAL A 44 6.23 -2.00 2.35
N ARG A 45 7.03 -1.44 3.25
CA ARG A 45 7.35 -1.98 4.57
C ARG A 45 7.22 -0.87 5.60
N GLU A 46 6.90 -1.25 6.84
CA GLU A 46 6.68 -0.30 7.92
C GLU A 46 7.85 0.68 8.08
N PHE A 47 7.57 1.99 8.04
CA PHE A 47 8.56 3.06 8.16
C PHE A 47 9.75 3.06 7.18
N ASP A 48 9.95 2.04 6.33
CA ASP A 48 11.10 1.95 5.42
C ASP A 48 11.19 3.17 4.50
N GLY A 49 10.08 3.60 3.92
CA GLY A 49 10.06 4.82 3.09
C GLY A 49 10.44 6.10 3.85
N VAL A 50 10.13 6.18 5.15
CA VAL A 50 10.51 7.32 5.99
C VAL A 50 11.98 7.21 6.39
N ALA A 51 12.46 6.01 6.73
CA ALA A 51 13.84 5.74 7.09
C ALA A 51 14.79 6.02 5.91
N GLU A 52 14.47 5.54 4.71
CA GLU A 52 15.23 5.85 3.49
C GLU A 52 15.23 7.36 3.22
N ALA A 53 14.08 8.04 3.34
CA ALA A 53 14.03 9.50 3.16
C ALA A 53 14.86 10.28 4.21
N VAL A 54 15.04 9.73 5.41
CA VAL A 54 15.96 10.29 6.42
C VAL A 54 17.42 10.11 5.98
N LEU A 55 17.76 8.96 5.39
CA LEU A 55 19.11 8.65 4.92
C LEU A 55 19.49 9.38 3.63
N GLU A 56 18.57 9.51 2.67
CA GLU A 56 18.78 10.03 1.31
C GLU A 56 18.81 11.56 1.19
N LEU A 57 18.52 12.32 2.25
CA LEU A 57 18.39 13.79 2.16
C LEU A 57 19.70 14.53 1.83
N GLU A 58 20.81 13.83 1.62
CA GLU A 58 22.03 14.38 1.04
C GLU A 58 21.96 14.40 -0.50
N GLY A 59 21.32 15.45 -1.06
CA GLY A 59 21.76 15.95 -2.37
C GLY A 59 20.77 16.09 -3.53
N THR A 60 19.44 16.02 -3.35
CA THR A 60 18.54 16.38 -4.45
C THR A 60 17.25 17.06 -4.00
N SER A 61 17.13 18.36 -4.28
CA SER A 61 15.82 18.96 -4.59
C SER A 61 15.98 20.14 -5.55
N GLY A 62 15.91 19.83 -6.84
CA GLY A 62 15.63 20.79 -7.89
C GLY A 62 14.11 20.89 -8.06
N GLY A 63 13.52 21.90 -7.43
CA GLY A 63 12.09 22.20 -7.44
C GLY A 63 11.79 23.14 -6.29
N ALA A 64 10.98 24.19 -6.53
CA ALA A 64 10.71 25.34 -5.64
C ALA A 64 11.14 25.11 -4.18
N ALA A 65 12.15 25.85 -3.72
CA ALA A 65 12.75 25.69 -2.39
C ALA A 65 11.66 25.55 -1.33
N SER A 66 11.47 24.32 -0.82
CA SER A 66 10.46 24.06 0.19
C SER A 66 10.86 24.85 1.44
N LEU A 67 9.90 25.57 2.02
CA LEU A 67 10.14 26.42 3.18
C LEU A 67 10.64 25.60 4.38
N PHE A 68 10.38 24.29 4.37
CA PHE A 68 10.73 23.37 5.44
C PHE A 68 11.90 22.44 5.10
N VAL A 69 12.64 22.65 3.99
CA VAL A 69 13.84 21.85 3.67
C VAL A 69 14.84 21.89 4.83
N GLU A 70 15.20 23.09 5.30
CA GLU A 70 16.20 23.26 6.35
C GLU A 70 15.74 22.71 7.71
N PRO A 71 14.52 23.00 8.20
CA PRO A 71 13.93 22.30 9.34
C PRO A 71 13.93 20.77 9.21
N LEU A 72 13.54 20.24 8.04
CA LEU A 72 13.49 18.80 7.78
C LEU A 72 14.88 18.16 7.86
N SER A 73 15.90 18.78 7.27
CA SER A 73 17.29 18.35 7.36
C SER A 73 17.75 18.26 8.81
N ARG A 74 17.47 19.28 9.64
CA ARG A 74 17.84 19.27 11.06
C ARG A 74 17.14 18.17 11.85
N ILE A 75 15.87 17.90 11.57
CA ILE A 75 15.14 16.78 12.17
C ILE A 75 15.79 15.45 11.77
N ASN A 76 16.06 15.24 10.48
CA ASN A 76 16.66 14.01 9.97
C ASN A 76 18.05 13.77 10.58
N GLU A 77 18.88 14.80 10.69
CA GLU A 77 20.19 14.71 11.35
C GLU A 77 20.07 14.37 12.85
N ALA A 78 19.10 14.94 13.56
CA ALA A 78 18.85 14.56 14.95
C ALA A 78 18.43 13.08 15.06
N VAL A 79 17.60 12.58 14.14
CA VAL A 79 17.23 11.16 14.06
C VAL A 79 18.44 10.27 13.80
N LYS A 80 19.27 10.60 12.79
CA LYS A 80 20.49 9.84 12.45
C LYS A 80 21.47 9.75 13.63
N LEU A 81 21.58 10.84 14.39
CA LEU A 81 22.45 10.91 15.58
C LEU A 81 21.80 10.29 16.84
N GLY A 82 20.61 9.72 16.75
CA GLY A 82 19.89 9.12 17.87
C GLY A 82 19.36 10.12 18.90
N ARG A 83 19.32 11.41 18.57
CA ARG A 83 18.81 12.50 19.42
C ARG A 83 17.28 12.60 19.28
N ILE A 84 16.60 11.51 19.62
CA ILE A 84 15.18 11.30 19.29
C ILE A 84 14.26 12.34 19.95
N GLN A 85 14.54 12.75 21.19
CA GLN A 85 13.74 13.75 21.90
C GLN A 85 13.88 15.14 21.26
N GLU A 86 15.11 15.53 20.87
CA GLU A 86 15.35 16.77 20.13
C GLU A 86 14.63 16.74 18.77
N ALA A 87 14.70 15.61 18.06
CA ALA A 87 13.99 15.41 16.80
C ALA A 87 12.47 15.53 16.98
N ALA A 88 11.91 14.99 18.06
CA ALA A 88 10.47 15.06 18.35
C ALA A 88 10.01 16.49 18.56
N GLU A 89 10.71 17.27 19.37
CA GLU A 89 10.40 18.68 19.61
C GLU A 89 10.46 19.51 18.32
N MET A 90 11.51 19.32 17.51
CA MET A 90 11.64 20.00 16.22
C MET A 90 10.56 19.58 15.23
N ALA A 91 10.21 18.29 15.16
CA ALA A 91 9.18 17.79 14.27
C ALA A 91 7.80 18.36 14.61
N GLU A 92 7.43 18.41 15.90
CA GLU A 92 6.17 19.01 16.35
C GLU A 92 6.04 20.48 15.96
N GLN A 93 7.09 21.27 16.23
CA GLN A 93 7.11 22.68 15.89
C GLN A 93 7.00 22.88 14.37
N THR A 94 7.74 22.09 13.61
CA THR A 94 7.76 22.18 12.14
C THR A 94 6.42 21.77 11.54
N VAL A 95 5.78 20.70 12.03
CA VAL A 95 4.43 20.29 11.61
C VAL A 95 3.41 21.39 11.91
N ALA A 96 3.47 22.01 13.09
CA ALA A 96 2.55 23.09 13.45
C ALA A 96 2.70 24.30 12.50
N GLN A 97 3.94 24.73 12.25
CA GLN A 97 4.24 25.83 11.32
C GLN A 97 3.81 25.51 9.89
N ALA A 98 4.13 24.32 9.40
CA ALA A 98 3.77 23.87 8.05
C ALA A 98 2.26 23.73 7.88
N THR A 99 1.55 23.25 8.91
CA THR A 99 0.08 23.15 8.88
C THR A 99 -0.57 24.52 8.78
N VAL A 100 -0.05 25.52 9.51
CA VAL A 100 -0.55 26.91 9.42
C VAL A 100 -0.24 27.53 8.07
N ALA A 101 0.96 27.30 7.53
CA ALA A 101 1.41 27.93 6.29
C ALA A 101 0.78 27.31 5.02
N LEU A 102 0.62 25.98 4.99
CA LEU A 102 0.29 25.22 3.78
C LEU A 102 -1.06 24.48 3.88
N GLY A 103 -1.60 24.34 5.09
CA GLY A 103 -2.82 23.58 5.37
C GLY A 103 -2.55 22.10 5.71
N PRO A 104 -3.46 21.45 6.46
CA PRO A 104 -3.25 20.12 7.04
C PRO A 104 -3.17 18.96 6.03
N HIS A 105 -3.60 19.18 4.80
CA HIS A 105 -3.63 18.17 3.72
C HIS A 105 -2.50 18.36 2.69
N HIS A 106 -1.64 19.37 2.87
CA HIS A 106 -0.55 19.64 1.94
C HIS A 106 0.47 18.50 1.95
N PRO A 107 0.99 18.03 0.80
CA PRO A 107 1.91 16.88 0.74
C PRO A 107 3.13 16.98 1.66
N GLU A 108 3.67 18.20 1.81
CA GLU A 108 4.80 18.47 2.71
C GLU A 108 4.43 18.31 4.19
N VAL A 109 3.22 18.72 4.58
CA VAL A 109 2.69 18.52 5.93
C VAL A 109 2.48 17.03 6.20
N LEU A 110 1.98 16.28 5.20
CA LEU A 110 1.81 14.83 5.33
C LEU A 110 3.16 14.13 5.53
N LYS A 111 4.20 14.48 4.75
CA LYS A 111 5.55 13.94 4.92
C LYS A 111 6.14 14.26 6.31
N LEU A 112 5.94 15.47 6.82
CA LEU A 112 6.38 15.84 8.17
C LEU A 112 5.62 15.07 9.26
N ARG A 113 4.33 14.79 9.07
CA ARG A 113 3.53 13.97 10.00
C ARG A 113 3.94 12.49 9.96
N GLU A 114 4.28 11.95 8.78
CA GLU A 114 4.85 10.61 8.61
C GLU A 114 6.18 10.49 9.38
N LEU A 115 7.07 11.49 9.24
CA LEU A 115 8.30 11.57 10.03
C LEU A 115 8.05 11.69 11.54
N THR A 116 7.04 12.47 11.94
CA THR A 116 6.66 12.60 13.37
C THR A 116 6.18 11.27 13.94
N ALA A 117 5.42 10.49 13.17
CA ALA A 117 4.97 9.14 13.57
C ALA A 117 6.16 8.17 13.73
N TYR A 118 7.15 8.27 12.84
CA TYR A 118 8.38 7.48 12.94
C TYR A 118 9.23 7.87 14.15
N ILE A 119 9.40 9.17 14.41
CA ILE A 119 10.13 9.65 15.60
C ILE A 119 9.44 9.19 16.89
N ALA A 120 8.11 9.25 16.96
CA ALA A 120 7.35 8.73 18.09
C ALA A 120 7.58 7.22 18.28
N TYR A 121 7.66 6.45 17.19
CA TYR A 121 8.00 5.02 17.24
C TYR A 121 9.40 4.78 17.83
N LEU A 122 10.40 5.53 17.35
CA LEU A 122 11.78 5.45 17.85
C LEU A 122 11.89 5.87 19.33
N ALA A 123 11.06 6.82 19.77
CA ALA A 123 10.98 7.27 21.16
C ALA A 123 10.32 6.24 22.09
N GLY A 124 9.76 5.16 21.57
CA GLY A 124 8.98 4.18 22.32
C GLY A 124 7.54 4.61 22.60
N ASP A 125 7.07 5.73 22.03
CA ASP A 125 5.69 6.19 22.11
C ASP A 125 4.84 5.51 21.04
N ALA A 126 4.59 4.21 21.26
CA ALA A 126 3.84 3.35 20.36
C ALA A 126 2.40 3.84 20.10
N LEU A 127 1.76 4.44 21.10
CA LEU A 127 0.38 4.92 20.99
C LEU A 127 0.29 6.12 20.07
N ARG A 128 1.15 7.11 20.27
CA ARG A 128 1.18 8.29 19.42
C ARG A 128 1.56 7.94 17.99
N SER A 129 2.57 7.09 17.81
CA SER A 129 2.98 6.60 16.50
C SER A 129 1.84 5.88 15.77
N PHE A 130 1.10 5.02 16.50
CA PHE A 130 -0.06 4.31 15.97
C PHE A 130 -1.13 5.28 15.46
N HIS A 131 -1.59 6.22 16.30
CA HIS A 131 -2.66 7.14 15.94
C HIS A 131 -2.28 8.04 14.77
N LEU A 132 -1.07 8.61 14.76
CA LEU A 132 -0.60 9.42 13.64
C LEU A 132 -0.57 8.63 12.33
N SER A 133 -0.05 7.40 12.36
CA SER A 133 0.05 6.55 11.17
C SER A 133 -1.33 6.11 10.67
N LEU A 134 -2.25 5.76 11.57
CA LEU A 134 -3.61 5.34 11.20
C LEU A 134 -4.42 6.49 10.59
N ASP A 135 -4.31 7.70 11.17
CA ASP A 135 -4.94 8.91 10.64
C ASP A 135 -4.43 9.24 9.23
N LEU A 136 -3.11 9.11 9.03
CA LEU A 136 -2.47 9.31 7.73
C LEU A 136 -2.92 8.27 6.71
N ALA A 137 -3.04 7.00 7.09
CA ALA A 137 -3.54 5.94 6.21
C ALA A 137 -4.95 6.27 5.71
N GLY A 138 -5.87 6.60 6.61
CA GLY A 138 -7.23 6.97 6.24
C GLY A 138 -7.30 8.25 5.41
N LEU A 139 -6.44 9.23 5.67
CA LEU A 139 -6.38 10.45 4.87
C LEU A 139 -5.85 10.20 3.45
N ARG A 140 -4.74 9.45 3.32
CA ARG A 140 -4.16 9.11 2.02
C ARG A 140 -5.14 8.31 1.15
N HIS A 141 -5.88 7.40 1.76
CA HIS A 141 -6.93 6.65 1.08
C HIS A 141 -8.05 7.58 0.55
N ARG A 142 -8.52 8.55 1.36
CA ARG A 142 -9.48 9.57 0.88
C ARG A 142 -8.92 10.43 -0.26
N LEU A 143 -7.61 10.63 -0.30
CA LEU A 143 -6.91 11.34 -1.38
C LEU A 143 -6.55 10.44 -2.58
N ARG A 144 -6.95 9.15 -2.56
CA ARG A 144 -6.68 8.14 -3.60
C ARG A 144 -5.19 7.87 -3.83
N ASP A 145 -4.40 8.03 -2.77
CA ASP A 145 -2.97 7.71 -2.74
C ASP A 145 -2.76 6.35 -2.06
N GLU A 146 -3.16 5.28 -2.75
CA GLU A 146 -3.25 3.93 -2.17
C GLU A 146 -1.89 3.38 -1.72
N ARG A 147 -0.81 3.74 -2.42
CA ARG A 147 0.54 3.31 -2.04
C ARG A 147 0.99 3.96 -0.73
N ALA A 148 0.78 5.26 -0.56
CA ALA A 148 1.10 5.94 0.69
C ALA A 148 0.14 5.52 1.83
N ALA A 149 -1.14 5.29 1.51
CA ALA A 149 -2.10 4.75 2.47
C ALA A 149 -1.63 3.38 3.00
N TYR A 150 -1.15 2.51 2.11
CA TYR A 150 -0.62 1.21 2.49
C TYR A 150 0.65 1.29 3.36
N GLY A 151 1.59 2.18 3.04
CA GLY A 151 2.76 2.38 3.89
C GLY A 151 2.42 2.88 5.30
N ASN A 152 1.43 3.76 5.39
CA ASN A 152 0.95 4.29 6.66
C ASN A 152 0.20 3.23 7.49
N ILE A 153 -0.60 2.35 6.87
CA ILE A 153 -1.27 1.27 7.61
C ILE A 153 -0.27 0.22 8.13
N GLN A 154 0.78 -0.08 7.36
CA GLN A 154 1.87 -0.95 7.83
C GLN A 154 2.64 -0.32 9.00
N SER A 155 2.90 0.98 8.93
CA SER A 155 3.54 1.74 10.02
C SER A 155 2.68 1.74 11.29
N ALA A 156 1.35 1.91 11.15
CA ALA A 156 0.41 1.75 12.26
C ALA A 156 0.46 0.32 12.82
N ALA A 157 0.51 -0.71 11.98
CA ALA A 157 0.60 -2.11 12.43
C ALA A 157 1.91 -2.41 13.17
N ALA A 158 3.03 -1.78 12.80
CA ALA A 158 4.29 -1.87 13.54
C ALA A 158 4.19 -1.22 14.92
N ALA A 159 3.68 0.01 15.01
CA ALA A 159 3.45 0.70 16.27
C ALA A 159 2.47 -0.08 17.18
N TRP A 160 1.40 -0.63 16.62
CA TRP A 160 0.44 -1.48 17.33
C TRP A 160 1.09 -2.74 17.94
N ARG A 161 2.05 -3.36 17.23
CA ARG A 161 2.79 -4.52 17.77
C ARG A 161 3.63 -4.15 18.99
N ALA A 162 4.09 -2.90 19.10
CA ALA A 162 4.85 -2.40 20.23
C ALA A 162 3.99 -2.04 21.47
N VAL A 163 2.65 -1.97 21.32
CA VAL A 163 1.73 -1.76 22.44
C VAL A 163 1.71 -3.00 23.36
N ARG A 164 2.08 -2.79 24.63
CA ARG A 164 2.23 -3.87 25.61
C ARG A 164 0.96 -4.22 26.36
N ASP A 165 0.10 -3.23 26.61
CA ASP A 165 -1.17 -3.45 27.29
C ASP A 165 -2.14 -4.18 26.35
N PRO A 166 -2.65 -5.38 26.73
CA PRO A 166 -3.47 -6.18 25.84
C PRO A 166 -4.87 -5.61 25.63
N LEU A 167 -5.46 -4.90 26.61
CA LEU A 167 -6.78 -4.30 26.46
C LEU A 167 -6.72 -3.10 25.50
N GLN A 168 -5.70 -2.27 25.64
CA GLN A 168 -5.41 -1.18 24.73
C GLN A 168 -5.04 -1.71 23.34
N GLY A 169 -4.22 -2.75 23.26
CA GLY A 169 -3.90 -3.45 22.02
C GLY A 169 -5.15 -3.98 21.31
N LEU A 170 -6.15 -4.48 22.04
CA LEU A 170 -7.43 -4.87 21.44
C LEU A 170 -8.20 -3.70 20.87
N HIS A 171 -8.29 -2.59 21.60
CA HIS A 171 -9.01 -1.42 21.13
C HIS A 171 -8.41 -0.90 19.82
N LEU A 172 -7.10 -0.64 19.82
CA LEU A 172 -6.36 -0.16 18.65
C LEU A 172 -6.38 -1.18 17.49
N GLY A 173 -6.32 -2.47 17.81
CA GLY A 173 -6.37 -3.53 16.80
C GLY A 173 -7.69 -3.56 16.02
N ARG A 174 -8.82 -3.20 16.65
CA ARG A 174 -10.12 -3.08 15.95
C ARG A 174 -10.09 -1.95 14.92
N ASP A 175 -9.60 -0.78 15.33
CA ASP A 175 -9.52 0.38 14.45
C ASP A 175 -8.56 0.13 13.28
N LEU A 176 -7.41 -0.50 13.56
CA LEU A 176 -6.43 -0.90 12.55
C LEU A 176 -7.05 -1.84 11.50
N ILE A 177 -7.70 -2.92 11.96
CA ILE A 177 -8.31 -3.91 11.06
C ILE A 177 -9.44 -3.29 10.25
N ALA A 178 -10.23 -2.39 10.83
CA ALA A 178 -11.30 -1.69 10.13
C ALA A 178 -10.75 -0.86 8.97
N VAL A 179 -9.76 0.01 9.24
CA VAL A 179 -9.13 0.83 8.20
C VAL A 179 -8.44 -0.03 7.15
N TRP A 180 -7.68 -1.05 7.55
CA TRP A 180 -7.00 -1.93 6.59
C TRP A 180 -7.98 -2.71 5.71
N THR A 181 -9.11 -3.16 6.27
CA THR A 181 -10.15 -3.85 5.48
C THR A 181 -10.76 -2.91 4.44
N ASP A 182 -10.96 -1.63 4.77
CA ASP A 182 -11.44 -0.60 3.83
C ASP A 182 -10.44 -0.38 2.69
N LEU A 183 -9.15 -0.18 3.02
CA LEU A 183 -8.07 -0.04 2.03
C LEU A 183 -7.95 -1.26 1.11
N ALA A 184 -8.15 -2.47 1.64
CA ALA A 184 -8.07 -3.71 0.88
C ALA A 184 -9.30 -3.99 0.01
N ALA A 185 -10.38 -3.21 0.14
CA ALA A 185 -11.57 -3.33 -0.70
C ALA A 185 -11.36 -2.69 -2.08
N ASP A 186 -10.50 -1.69 -2.17
CA ASP A 186 -10.11 -1.02 -3.41
C ASP A 186 -8.84 -1.65 -4.01
N ALA A 187 -8.68 -1.56 -5.34
CA ALA A 187 -7.48 -2.05 -6.01
C ALA A 187 -6.23 -1.30 -5.54
N GLY A 188 -5.17 -2.02 -5.21
CA GLY A 188 -3.89 -1.43 -4.79
C GLY A 188 -3.09 -2.34 -3.87
N PRO A 189 -1.97 -1.83 -3.31
CA PRO A 189 -1.04 -2.66 -2.54
C PRO A 189 -1.66 -3.34 -1.32
N ALA A 190 -2.70 -2.75 -0.72
CA ALA A 190 -3.43 -3.35 0.39
C ALA A 190 -4.27 -4.57 -0.03
N ALA A 191 -4.86 -4.54 -1.22
CA ALA A 191 -5.60 -5.67 -1.81
C ALA A 191 -4.65 -6.77 -2.32
N ASP A 192 -3.45 -6.38 -2.76
CA ASP A 192 -2.42 -7.32 -3.23
C ASP A 192 -1.74 -8.09 -2.07
N ASP A 193 -1.80 -7.57 -0.83
CA ASP A 193 -1.12 -8.12 0.35
C ASP A 193 -2.09 -8.46 1.51
N LEU A 194 -3.12 -9.26 1.20
CA LEU A 194 -4.11 -9.73 2.18
C LEU A 194 -3.50 -10.57 3.31
N GLU A 195 -2.32 -11.16 3.11
CA GLU A 195 -1.63 -11.96 4.12
C GLU A 195 -1.32 -11.13 5.37
N GLN A 196 -0.96 -9.85 5.21
CA GLN A 196 -0.69 -8.96 6.34
C GLN A 196 -1.94 -8.62 7.14
N LEU A 197 -3.08 -8.42 6.47
CA LEU A 197 -4.37 -8.25 7.13
C LEU A 197 -4.75 -9.49 7.94
N GLU A 198 -4.54 -10.69 7.39
CA GLU A 198 -4.80 -11.94 8.11
C GLU A 198 -3.84 -12.16 9.31
N LYS A 199 -2.57 -11.75 9.19
CA LYS A 199 -1.63 -11.71 10.33
C LYS A 199 -2.14 -10.79 11.44
N ALA A 200 -2.67 -9.62 11.09
CA ALA A 200 -3.26 -8.69 12.06
C ALA A 200 -4.49 -9.30 12.75
N ARG A 201 -5.41 -9.90 12.00
CA ARG A 201 -6.59 -10.62 12.54
C ARG A 201 -6.18 -11.76 13.49
N THR A 202 -5.18 -12.55 13.12
CA THR A 202 -4.65 -13.63 13.96
C THR A 202 -4.05 -13.09 15.28
N ARG A 203 -3.32 -11.97 15.23
CA ARG A 203 -2.83 -11.31 16.44
C ARG A 203 -3.97 -10.80 17.32
N MET A 204 -5.03 -10.25 16.73
CA MET A 204 -6.21 -9.77 17.44
C MET A 204 -6.89 -10.88 18.25
N THR A 205 -7.04 -12.08 17.68
CA THR A 205 -7.58 -13.25 18.40
C THR A 205 -6.74 -13.61 19.63
N ARG A 206 -5.41 -13.65 19.48
CA ARG A 206 -4.49 -13.93 20.61
C ARG A 206 -4.54 -12.85 21.70
N LEU A 207 -4.68 -11.58 21.32
CA LEU A 207 -4.87 -10.50 22.29
C LEU A 207 -6.19 -10.65 23.06
N ALA A 208 -7.25 -11.12 22.39
CA ALA A 208 -8.56 -11.31 23.01
C ALA A 208 -8.54 -12.42 24.06
N GLU A 209 -7.85 -13.51 23.78
CA GLU A 209 -7.60 -14.60 24.73
C GLU A 209 -6.81 -14.11 25.94
N ARG A 210 -5.73 -13.35 25.72
CA ARG A 210 -4.89 -12.80 26.81
C ARG A 210 -5.66 -11.82 27.70
N ALA A 211 -6.46 -10.93 27.11
CA ALA A 211 -7.26 -9.99 27.87
C ALA A 211 -8.32 -10.70 28.74
N ARG A 212 -9.00 -11.72 28.20
CA ARG A 212 -9.94 -12.55 28.97
C ARG A 212 -9.25 -13.25 30.15
N ALA A 213 -8.05 -13.79 29.93
CA ALA A 213 -7.29 -14.46 30.98
C ALA A 213 -6.89 -13.50 32.12
N LEU A 214 -6.61 -12.22 31.81
CA LEU A 214 -6.31 -11.20 32.82
C LEU A 214 -7.57 -10.81 33.62
N ASP A 215 -8.72 -10.71 32.95
CA ASP A 215 -10.00 -10.40 33.58
C ASP A 215 -10.51 -11.55 34.47
N SER A 216 -10.14 -12.80 34.15
CA SER A 216 -10.47 -13.97 34.99
C SER A 216 -9.48 -14.24 36.13
N ALA A 217 -8.36 -13.50 36.23
CA ALA A 217 -7.32 -13.67 37.25
C ALA A 217 -7.28 -12.66 38.44
N PRO A 218 -8.33 -11.87 38.80
CA PRO A 218 -8.21 -10.86 39.85
C PRO A 218 -8.10 -11.40 41.29
N TYR A 219 -8.17 -12.72 41.52
CA TYR A 219 -8.15 -13.33 42.87
C TYR A 219 -7.02 -14.34 43.14
N ALA A 220 -6.01 -14.47 42.26
CA ALA A 220 -4.96 -15.47 42.40
C ALA A 220 -3.72 -15.04 43.24
N HIS A 221 -3.67 -13.78 43.70
CA HIS A 221 -2.55 -13.25 44.49
C HIS A 221 -2.98 -12.79 45.89
N GLY A 222 -3.56 -13.72 46.64
CA GLY A 222 -3.95 -13.52 48.03
C GLY A 222 -4.02 -14.83 48.81
N GLN A 223 -2.92 -15.60 48.83
CA GLN A 223 -2.60 -16.60 49.86
C GLN A 223 -1.10 -16.69 50.05
#